data_AF-H2C0E0-F1
#
_entry.id   AF-H2C0E0-F1
#
_cell.length_a   1.000
_cell.length_b   1.000
_cell.length_c   1.000
_cell.angle_alpha   90.00
_cell.angle_beta   90.00
_cell.angle_gamma   90.00
#
_symmetry.space_group_name_H-M   'P 1'
#
loop_
_entity.id
_entity.type
_entity.pdbx_description
1 polymer ?
#
loop_
_entity_poly.entity_id
_entity_poly.type
_entity_poly.pdbx_seq_one_letter_code
_entity_poly.pdbx_strand_id
1 'polypeptide(L)'
;MKLRLNKAISSSIALLMLVIVIVVVAIPMMEYISTIQQEGVSQSALVNNYVYLKSLQSKQVEYGHPAIYYGNSSILFYYTNGTFVPPTNITITKILYLSSSGIWTNLTSLKYPLTVTTFTNITLPPYVQGRPIIVVTSLGNLFFLTPMSSIGPYSTSGKGGFEVATQIYESSGPITVSTNLTTNIDGSYKNFTTPVAFVNQTGTFSIRIPQYVYYVERNGSVITGVFRNWIELGQGILNSSTSNEVTVTLEGSPLVLIGNYSPLNAQDHVTIQVNPSQVEPVEVIIDGVHYTISGTKNLTIPAGFVNFTVVTTSLNYTISRNIIEHFEYQFTSVSGRSFSSTSFITFLNPDTHYSFIVSYNNDYNYYGIYIEYSYIEYPYNVTCIEPDPYYYYYYFNPNNPQEYGLYFQLGNNLYSYSNSTPYYIKSGNYNYSAIGIYFGQTSQNFYVYFTNYQIATFKGLTWGPYEYYVNGTPISSDYIDINSPLSITVVYTWTEGYNKL
;
A
#
# COMPACT_ATOMS: atom_id res chain seq x y z
N MET A 1 -58.71 -50.31 -32.75
CA MET A 1 -57.52 -49.54 -32.30
C MET A 1 -57.95 -48.12 -31.89
N LYS A 2 -58.66 -47.96 -30.76
CA LYS A 2 -59.27 -46.66 -30.37
C LYS A 2 -59.20 -46.35 -28.86
N LEU A 3 -58.30 -47.01 -28.13
CA LEU A 3 -58.18 -46.89 -26.66
C LEU A 3 -56.77 -46.52 -26.16
N ARG A 4 -55.78 -46.30 -27.05
CA ARG A 4 -54.40 -45.95 -26.66
C ARG A 4 -54.04 -44.46 -26.82
N LEU A 5 -54.78 -43.67 -27.58
CA LEU A 5 -54.47 -42.23 -27.78
C LEU A 5 -54.80 -41.37 -26.54
N ASN A 6 -55.90 -41.68 -25.83
CA ASN A 6 -56.34 -40.87 -24.68
C ASN A 6 -55.45 -41.05 -23.44
N LYS A 7 -54.70 -42.16 -23.33
CA LYS A 7 -53.75 -42.37 -22.23
C LYS A 7 -52.47 -41.53 -22.40
N ALA A 8 -52.00 -41.34 -23.63
CA ALA A 8 -50.82 -40.53 -23.91
C ALA A 8 -51.09 -39.04 -23.66
N ILE A 9 -52.23 -38.53 -24.14
CA ILE A 9 -52.64 -37.14 -23.93
C ILE A 9 -52.96 -36.87 -22.44
N SER A 10 -53.65 -37.79 -21.76
CA SER A 10 -53.91 -37.67 -20.32
C SER A 10 -52.64 -37.68 -19.48
N SER A 11 -51.61 -38.43 -19.88
CA SER A 11 -50.31 -38.45 -19.19
C SER A 11 -49.56 -37.14 -19.37
N SER A 12 -49.52 -36.60 -20.60
CA SER A 12 -48.89 -35.31 -20.89
C SER A 12 -49.59 -34.14 -20.19
N ILE A 13 -50.93 -34.13 -20.18
CA ILE A 13 -51.71 -33.09 -19.47
C ILE A 13 -51.51 -33.21 -17.95
N ALA A 14 -51.50 -34.43 -17.39
CA ALA A 14 -51.23 -34.63 -15.97
C ALA A 14 -49.81 -34.20 -15.57
N LEU A 15 -48.82 -34.47 -16.42
CA LEU A 15 -47.44 -34.01 -16.22
C LEU A 15 -47.33 -32.48 -16.29
N LEU A 16 -48.00 -31.85 -17.26
CA LEU A 16 -48.05 -30.39 -17.37
C LEU A 16 -48.73 -29.75 -16.16
N MET A 17 -49.87 -30.30 -15.71
CA MET A 17 -50.57 -29.86 -14.51
C MET A 17 -49.68 -30.02 -13.27
N LEU A 18 -48.96 -31.14 -13.14
CA LEU A 18 -48.01 -31.37 -12.06
C LEU A 18 -46.89 -30.32 -12.07
N VAL A 19 -46.31 -30.01 -13.24
CA VAL A 19 -45.29 -28.97 -13.37
C VAL A 19 -45.84 -27.60 -12.97
N ILE A 20 -47.06 -27.26 -13.39
CA ILE A 20 -47.73 -26.01 -12.99
C ILE A 20 -47.92 -25.97 -11.48
N VAL A 21 -48.42 -27.04 -10.85
CA VAL A 21 -48.59 -27.11 -9.39
C VAL A 21 -47.24 -26.98 -8.67
N ILE A 22 -46.20 -27.65 -9.15
CA ILE A 22 -44.85 -27.55 -8.58
C ILE A 22 -44.35 -26.11 -8.69
N VAL A 23 -44.48 -25.45 -9.84
CA VAL A 23 -44.03 -24.06 -10.02
C VAL A 23 -44.83 -23.08 -9.14
N VAL A 24 -46.15 -23.26 -9.06
CA VAL A 24 -47.05 -22.40 -8.25
C VAL A 24 -46.81 -22.55 -6.76
N VAL A 25 -46.34 -23.71 -6.27
CA VAL A 25 -46.03 -23.92 -4.85
C VAL A 25 -44.56 -23.63 -4.54
N ALA A 26 -43.64 -24.07 -5.40
CA ALA A 26 -42.20 -23.96 -5.16
C ALA A 26 -41.71 -22.52 -5.22
N ILE A 27 -42.23 -21.68 -6.13
CA ILE A 27 -41.81 -20.27 -6.22
C ILE A 27 -42.19 -19.49 -4.94
N PRO A 28 -43.45 -19.47 -4.47
CA PRO A 28 -43.81 -18.80 -3.22
C PRO A 28 -43.11 -19.39 -2.00
N MET A 29 -42.87 -20.72 -1.98
CA MET A 29 -42.15 -21.37 -0.89
C MET A 29 -40.67 -20.96 -0.86
N MET A 30 -40.01 -20.82 -2.02
CA MET A 30 -38.65 -20.29 -2.10
C MET A 30 -38.57 -18.83 -1.67
N GLU A 31 -39.54 -17.98 -2.05
CA GLU A 31 -39.62 -16.59 -1.57
C GLU A 31 -39.88 -16.50 -0.06
N TYR A 32 -40.70 -17.38 0.49
CA TYR A 32 -40.96 -17.44 1.93
C TYR A 32 -39.70 -17.87 2.71
N ILE A 33 -38.97 -18.88 2.23
CA ILE A 33 -37.71 -19.33 2.84
C ILE A 33 -36.64 -18.23 2.75
N SER A 34 -36.51 -17.54 1.61
CA SER A 34 -35.55 -16.46 1.46
C SER A 34 -35.85 -15.28 2.39
N THR A 35 -37.12 -14.91 2.54
CA THR A 35 -37.56 -13.83 3.44
C THR A 35 -37.25 -14.15 4.91
N ILE A 36 -37.53 -15.37 5.37
CA ILE A 36 -37.22 -15.81 6.75
C ILE A 36 -35.70 -15.83 7.00
N GLN A 37 -34.91 -16.30 6.03
CA GLN A 37 -33.44 -16.28 6.14
C GLN A 37 -32.91 -14.84 6.20
N GLN A 38 -33.48 -13.92 5.41
CA GLN A 38 -33.12 -12.51 5.44
C GLN A 38 -33.46 -11.83 6.77
N GLU A 39 -34.62 -12.14 7.36
CA GLU A 39 -35.00 -11.62 8.68
C GLU A 39 -34.09 -12.14 9.80
N GLY A 40 -33.72 -13.43 9.78
CA GLY A 40 -32.78 -14.01 10.75
C GLY A 40 -31.35 -13.45 10.64
N VAL A 41 -30.87 -13.22 9.42
CA VAL A 41 -29.58 -12.55 9.18
C VAL A 41 -29.64 -11.07 9.60
N SER A 42 -30.76 -10.38 9.37
CA SER A 42 -30.94 -8.98 9.77
C SER A 42 -31.02 -8.82 11.29
N GLN A 43 -31.74 -9.69 12.00
CA GLN A 43 -31.81 -9.65 13.46
C GLN A 43 -30.46 -9.99 14.12
N SER A 44 -29.74 -11.00 13.61
CA SER A 44 -28.40 -11.31 14.12
C SER A 44 -27.41 -10.17 13.87
N ALA A 45 -27.46 -9.50 12.70
CA ALA A 45 -26.66 -8.32 12.41
C ALA A 45 -27.01 -7.14 13.35
N LEU A 46 -28.29 -6.89 13.64
CA LEU A 46 -28.73 -5.86 14.58
C LEU A 46 -28.26 -6.13 16.02
N VAL A 47 -28.37 -7.38 16.49
CA VAL A 47 -27.90 -7.79 17.83
C VAL A 47 -26.38 -7.68 17.94
N ASN A 48 -25.65 -8.11 16.91
CA ASN A 48 -24.18 -8.00 16.86
C ASN A 48 -23.73 -6.54 16.84
N ASN A 49 -24.40 -5.68 16.07
CA ASN A 49 -24.14 -4.24 16.05
C ASN A 49 -24.43 -3.60 17.42
N TYR A 50 -25.51 -3.97 18.09
CA TYR A 50 -25.82 -3.47 19.43
C TYR A 50 -24.77 -3.89 20.47
N VAL A 51 -24.36 -5.16 20.49
CA VAL A 51 -23.31 -5.68 21.38
C VAL A 51 -21.98 -4.99 21.11
N TYR A 52 -21.65 -4.79 19.82
CA TYR A 52 -20.45 -4.07 19.40
C TYR A 52 -20.47 -2.61 19.89
N LEU A 53 -21.55 -1.87 19.64
CA LEU A 53 -21.68 -0.48 20.09
C LEU A 53 -21.63 -0.35 21.61
N LYS A 54 -22.25 -1.29 22.34
CA LYS A 54 -22.18 -1.35 23.80
C LYS A 54 -20.73 -1.54 24.29
N SER A 55 -20.00 -2.49 23.70
CA SER A 55 -18.58 -2.75 24.00
C SER A 55 -17.69 -1.55 23.68
N LEU A 56 -17.93 -0.92 22.52
CA LEU A 56 -17.20 0.26 22.07
C LEU A 56 -17.40 1.45 23.02
N GLN A 57 -18.63 1.73 23.46
CA GLN A 57 -18.88 2.78 24.45
C GLN A 57 -18.22 2.48 25.81
N SER A 58 -18.19 1.22 26.25
CA SER A 58 -17.50 0.85 27.49
C SER A 58 -15.99 1.12 27.39
N LYS A 59 -15.35 0.71 26.29
CA LYS A 59 -13.93 0.97 26.03
C LYS A 59 -13.63 2.46 25.89
N GLN A 60 -14.53 3.21 25.26
CA GLN A 60 -14.39 4.67 25.16
C GLN A 60 -14.34 5.31 26.55
N VAL A 61 -15.23 4.93 27.47
CA VAL A 61 -15.20 5.44 28.84
C VAL A 61 -13.90 5.02 29.56
N GLU A 62 -13.44 3.79 29.36
CA GLU A 62 -12.19 3.28 29.94
C GLU A 62 -10.94 4.05 29.46
N TYR A 63 -10.89 4.41 28.18
CA TYR A 63 -9.85 5.26 27.60
C TYR A 63 -10.07 6.76 27.84
N GLY A 64 -11.18 7.09 28.49
CA GLY A 64 -11.53 8.43 28.94
C GLY A 64 -12.09 9.34 27.85
N HIS A 65 -13.04 8.82 27.09
CA HIS A 65 -13.79 9.51 26.05
C HIS A 65 -15.33 9.47 26.27
N PRO A 66 -15.88 10.13 27.30
CA PRO A 66 -15.22 10.74 28.45
C PRO A 66 -14.97 9.76 29.61
N ALA A 67 -13.93 10.02 30.37
CA ALA A 67 -13.73 9.51 31.72
C ALA A 67 -14.80 10.09 32.65
N ILE A 68 -15.26 9.29 33.61
CA ILE A 68 -16.28 9.67 34.59
C ILE A 68 -15.61 9.76 35.96
N TYR A 69 -15.71 10.90 36.62
CA TYR A 69 -15.22 11.11 37.99
C TYR A 69 -16.38 11.50 38.91
N TYR A 70 -16.51 10.82 40.05
CA TYR A 70 -17.53 11.13 41.05
C TYR A 70 -16.89 11.80 42.27
N GLY A 71 -16.95 13.14 42.30
CA GLY A 71 -16.37 13.99 43.36
C GLY A 71 -17.26 14.18 44.57
N ASN A 72 -18.05 13.18 44.96
CA ASN A 72 -18.96 13.18 46.11
C ASN A 72 -20.23 14.07 45.98
N SER A 73 -20.08 15.33 45.58
CA SER A 73 -21.20 16.27 45.37
C SER A 73 -21.56 16.47 43.89
N SER A 74 -20.74 15.94 42.99
CA SER A 74 -20.89 16.11 41.55
C SER A 74 -20.26 14.96 40.76
N ILE A 75 -20.76 14.77 39.54
CA ILE A 75 -20.18 13.84 38.55
C ILE A 75 -19.58 14.68 37.43
N LEU A 76 -18.28 14.51 37.20
CA LEU A 76 -17.49 15.25 36.23
C LEU A 76 -17.11 14.31 35.08
N PHE A 77 -17.24 14.80 33.84
CA PHE A 77 -16.90 14.04 32.64
C PHE A 77 -15.73 14.71 31.91
N TYR A 78 -14.61 14.01 31.80
CA TYR A 78 -13.36 14.52 31.23
C TYR A 78 -12.96 13.75 29.98
N TYR A 79 -12.49 14.43 28.95
CA TYR A 79 -11.85 13.76 27.82
C TYR A 79 -10.35 13.75 28.06
N THR A 80 -9.81 12.57 28.36
CA THR A 80 -8.38 12.32 28.48
C THR A 80 -7.94 11.68 27.16
N ASN A 81 -6.87 12.20 26.55
CA ASN A 81 -6.46 11.97 25.14
C ASN A 81 -7.16 12.91 24.14
N GLY A 82 -6.51 14.04 23.85
CA GLY A 82 -6.94 15.02 22.83
C GLY A 82 -6.58 14.64 21.40
N THR A 83 -6.04 13.45 21.14
CA THR A 83 -5.52 13.06 19.85
C THR A 83 -6.15 11.74 19.38
N PHE A 84 -6.83 11.80 18.23
CA PHE A 84 -7.24 10.68 17.35
C PHE A 84 -8.59 9.95 17.53
N VAL A 85 -9.46 10.30 18.49
CA VAL A 85 -10.86 9.78 18.49
C VAL A 85 -11.85 10.95 18.52
N PRO A 86 -12.82 11.05 17.58
CA PRO A 86 -13.86 12.09 17.66
C PRO A 86 -14.55 12.00 19.02
N PRO A 87 -14.79 13.13 19.71
CA PRO A 87 -15.47 13.10 21.00
C PRO A 87 -16.83 12.43 20.84
N THR A 88 -16.97 11.23 21.42
CA THR A 88 -18.24 10.51 21.43
C THR A 88 -19.07 10.97 22.59
N ASN A 89 -20.25 11.51 22.30
CA ASN A 89 -21.20 11.91 23.33
C ASN A 89 -21.81 10.66 23.99
N ILE A 90 -21.89 10.65 25.31
CA ILE A 90 -22.61 9.63 26.06
C ILE A 90 -23.98 10.20 26.41
N THR A 91 -25.03 9.48 26.05
CA THR A 91 -26.40 9.83 26.48
C THR A 91 -26.74 9.03 27.73
N ILE A 92 -26.92 9.72 28.85
CA ILE A 92 -27.36 9.14 30.12
C ILE A 92 -28.88 9.13 30.17
N THR A 93 -29.46 7.97 30.40
CA THR A 93 -30.91 7.79 30.50
C THR A 93 -31.40 7.80 31.94
N LYS A 94 -30.56 7.37 32.89
CA LYS A 94 -30.85 7.38 34.34
C LYS A 94 -29.56 7.48 35.15
N ILE A 95 -29.65 8.07 36.34
CA ILE A 95 -28.64 7.95 37.39
C ILE A 95 -29.34 7.39 38.62
N LEU A 96 -28.89 6.23 39.08
CA LEU A 96 -29.41 5.60 40.30
C LEU A 96 -28.47 5.91 41.46
N TYR A 97 -29.00 6.06 42.66
CA TYR A 97 -28.21 6.15 43.88
C TYR A 97 -28.68 5.11 44.89
N LEU A 98 -27.78 4.66 45.74
CA LEU A 98 -28.12 3.72 46.80
C LEU A 98 -28.82 4.45 47.93
N SER A 99 -30.11 4.16 48.16
CA SER A 99 -30.86 4.73 49.28
C SER A 99 -30.31 4.26 50.62
N SER A 100 -30.72 4.90 51.71
CA SER A 100 -30.30 4.51 53.06
C SER A 100 -30.89 3.16 53.48
N SER A 101 -31.92 2.69 52.76
CA SER A 101 -32.50 1.36 52.91
C SER A 101 -31.85 0.30 52.02
N GLY A 102 -30.74 0.64 51.33
CA GLY A 102 -30.01 -0.29 50.45
C GLY A 102 -30.68 -0.56 49.09
N ILE A 103 -31.60 0.29 48.66
CA ILE A 103 -32.34 0.13 47.40
C ILE A 103 -31.86 1.14 46.37
N TRP A 104 -31.55 0.68 45.16
CA TRP A 104 -31.21 1.56 44.03
C TRP A 104 -32.43 2.39 43.61
N THR A 105 -32.35 3.69 43.82
CA THR A 105 -33.43 4.64 43.54
C THR A 105 -33.01 5.60 42.44
N ASN A 106 -33.93 5.92 41.53
CA ASN A 106 -33.65 6.85 40.43
C ASN A 106 -33.57 8.30 40.92
N LEU A 107 -32.59 9.05 40.42
CA LEU A 107 -32.44 10.47 40.69
C LEU A 107 -33.43 11.30 39.85
N THR A 108 -34.62 11.56 40.38
CA THR A 108 -35.71 12.23 39.65
C THR A 108 -35.56 13.75 39.54
N SER A 109 -34.60 14.36 40.25
CA SER A 109 -34.37 15.82 40.20
C SER A 109 -33.71 16.30 38.91
N LEU A 110 -33.16 15.39 38.10
CA LEU A 110 -32.55 15.68 36.82
C LEU A 110 -33.52 15.38 35.67
N LYS A 111 -33.47 16.18 34.60
CA LYS A 111 -34.23 15.92 33.37
C LYS A 111 -33.42 15.01 32.44
N TYR A 112 -33.94 13.83 32.14
CA TYR A 112 -33.33 12.86 31.21
C TYR A 112 -33.99 12.92 29.83
N PRO A 113 -33.30 12.48 28.75
CA PRO A 113 -31.90 12.04 28.71
C PRO A 113 -30.92 13.21 28.84
N LEU A 114 -29.77 12.95 29.46
CA LEU A 114 -28.65 13.91 29.54
C LEU A 114 -27.62 13.55 28.50
N THR A 115 -27.39 14.42 27.52
CA THR A 115 -26.25 14.27 26.60
C THR A 115 -25.02 14.87 27.25
N VAL A 116 -24.06 14.02 27.56
CA VAL A 116 -22.77 14.41 28.14
C VAL A 116 -21.81 14.72 27.01
N THR A 117 -21.29 15.94 27.02
CA THR A 117 -20.21 16.43 26.14
C THR A 117 -18.95 16.70 26.98
N THR A 118 -17.90 17.24 26.35
CA THR A 118 -16.67 17.65 27.03
C THR A 118 -16.93 18.54 28.25
N PHE A 119 -16.29 18.24 29.39
CA PHE A 119 -16.33 19.01 30.64
C PHE A 119 -17.73 19.17 31.26
N THR A 120 -18.64 18.24 31.00
CA THR A 120 -19.96 18.25 31.65
C THR A 120 -19.81 18.00 33.15
N ASN A 121 -20.45 18.84 33.96
CA ASN A 121 -20.54 18.70 35.41
C ASN A 121 -22.01 18.52 35.82
N ILE A 122 -22.34 17.40 36.45
CA ILE A 122 -23.66 17.12 37.00
C ILE A 122 -23.60 17.28 38.52
N THR A 123 -24.18 18.36 39.03
CA THR A 123 -24.31 18.57 40.48
C THR A 123 -25.38 17.65 41.06
N LEU A 124 -25.05 16.95 42.14
CA LEU A 124 -25.98 16.03 42.82
C LEU A 124 -26.69 16.73 43.98
N PRO A 125 -28.01 16.49 44.16
CA PRO A 125 -28.74 17.00 45.30
C PRO A 125 -28.18 16.49 46.64
N PRO A 126 -28.31 17.25 47.74
CA PRO A 126 -27.76 16.88 49.05
C PRO A 126 -28.14 15.47 49.54
N TYR A 127 -29.34 14.98 49.21
CA TYR A 127 -29.80 13.66 49.65
C TYR A 127 -29.12 12.48 48.91
N VAL A 128 -28.37 12.75 47.83
CA VAL A 128 -27.58 11.76 47.07
C VAL A 128 -26.10 11.83 47.39
N GLN A 129 -25.61 12.98 47.85
CA GLN A 129 -24.18 13.20 48.11
C GLN A 129 -23.64 12.16 49.10
N GLY A 130 -22.43 11.66 48.85
CA GLY A 130 -21.78 10.64 49.69
C GLY A 130 -22.29 9.22 49.48
N ARG A 131 -23.22 8.99 48.55
CA ARG A 131 -23.79 7.66 48.30
C ARG A 131 -23.23 7.07 47.01
N PRO A 132 -23.05 5.75 46.91
CA PRO A 132 -22.75 5.08 45.64
C PRO A 132 -23.82 5.37 44.59
N ILE A 133 -23.39 5.47 43.33
CA ILE A 133 -24.25 5.76 42.18
C ILE A 133 -24.03 4.77 41.03
N ILE A 134 -25.03 4.62 40.18
CA ILE A 134 -24.95 3.92 38.89
C ILE A 134 -25.38 4.88 37.80
N VAL A 135 -24.52 5.11 36.82
CA VAL A 135 -24.86 5.84 35.59
C VAL A 135 -25.33 4.85 34.53
N VAL A 136 -26.52 5.07 33.99
CA VAL A 136 -27.14 4.23 32.95
C VAL A 136 -27.14 4.99 31.63
N THR A 137 -26.59 4.39 30.58
CA THR A 137 -26.52 5.00 29.24
C THR A 137 -27.65 4.55 28.31
N SER A 138 -27.81 5.23 27.17
CA SER A 138 -28.76 4.85 26.11
C SER A 138 -28.43 3.52 25.43
N LEU A 139 -27.17 3.06 25.48
CA LEU A 139 -26.73 1.75 24.95
C LEU A 139 -26.78 0.64 26.02
N GLY A 140 -27.32 0.92 27.20
CA GLY A 140 -27.47 -0.07 28.27
C GLY A 140 -26.16 -0.44 28.98
N ASN A 141 -25.13 0.40 28.90
CA ASN A 141 -23.97 0.32 29.80
C ASN A 141 -24.30 0.88 31.19
N LEU A 142 -23.76 0.22 32.21
CA LEU A 142 -23.91 0.57 33.62
C LEU A 142 -22.53 0.88 34.19
N PHE A 143 -22.34 2.10 34.67
CA PHE A 143 -21.10 2.51 35.31
C PHE A 143 -21.34 2.73 36.80
N PHE A 144 -20.80 1.85 37.62
CA PHE A 144 -20.90 1.93 39.08
C PHE A 144 -19.76 2.78 39.64
N LEU A 145 -20.11 3.76 40.49
CA LEU A 145 -19.16 4.68 41.10
C LEU A 145 -19.42 4.80 42.60
N THR A 146 -18.36 4.74 43.39
CA THR A 146 -18.38 5.09 44.82
C THR A 146 -17.91 6.54 44.99
N PRO A 147 -18.24 7.21 46.12
CA PRO A 147 -17.72 8.55 46.36
C PRO A 147 -16.20 8.61 46.17
N MET A 148 -15.71 9.62 45.45
CA MET A 148 -14.29 9.81 45.10
C MET A 148 -13.69 8.76 44.16
N SER A 149 -14.51 8.08 43.34
CA SER A 149 -14.02 7.12 42.33
C SER A 149 -14.04 7.68 40.90
N SER A 150 -13.33 7.03 39.99
CA SER A 150 -13.36 7.31 38.54
C SER A 150 -13.34 6.07 37.67
N ILE A 151 -13.76 6.22 36.42
CA ILE A 151 -13.63 5.26 35.32
C ILE A 151 -13.06 6.04 34.12
N GLY A 152 -11.93 5.62 33.57
CA GLY A 152 -11.07 6.41 32.66
C GLY A 152 -9.61 6.02 32.85
N PRO A 153 -8.64 6.55 32.08
CA PRO A 153 -7.31 5.95 31.94
C PRO A 153 -6.69 5.66 33.30
N TYR A 154 -6.64 4.35 33.56
CA TYR A 154 -6.12 3.60 34.70
C TYR A 154 -6.40 4.16 36.12
N SER A 155 -7.64 3.96 36.59
CA SER A 155 -7.93 3.78 38.02
C SER A 155 -8.31 2.32 38.28
N THR A 156 -7.31 1.45 38.41
CA THR A 156 -7.53 0.17 39.09
C THR A 156 -7.20 0.36 40.56
N SER A 157 -8.22 0.73 41.33
CA SER A 157 -8.31 0.76 42.79
C SER A 157 -7.40 1.76 43.54
N GLY A 158 -7.98 2.92 43.87
CA GLY A 158 -7.69 3.66 45.11
C GLY A 158 -6.41 4.49 45.14
N LYS A 159 -6.58 5.82 45.22
CA LYS A 159 -5.56 6.89 45.27
C LYS A 159 -4.92 7.16 43.89
N GLY A 160 -5.08 8.40 43.40
CA GLY A 160 -4.81 8.78 42.00
C GLY A 160 -3.44 8.37 41.47
N GLY A 161 -3.38 7.90 40.22
CA GLY A 161 -2.22 7.25 39.59
C GLY A 161 -1.01 8.15 39.32
N PHE A 162 0.07 7.52 38.88
CA PHE A 162 1.27 8.18 38.37
C PHE A 162 1.31 8.06 36.84
N GLU A 163 1.32 9.18 36.12
CA GLU A 163 1.34 9.20 34.64
C GLU A 163 2.59 9.89 34.11
N VAL A 164 3.13 9.37 33.02
CA VAL A 164 4.22 10.00 32.27
C VAL A 164 3.76 10.24 30.84
N ALA A 165 3.81 11.49 30.42
CA ALA A 165 3.57 11.93 29.05
C ALA A 165 4.78 12.68 28.50
N THR A 166 4.83 12.89 27.18
CA THR A 166 5.87 13.73 26.57
C THR A 166 5.27 14.67 25.53
N GLN A 167 5.88 15.84 25.38
CA GLN A 167 5.43 16.87 24.45
C GLN A 167 6.60 17.64 23.84
N ILE A 168 6.44 18.14 22.62
CA ILE A 168 7.26 19.19 22.03
C ILE A 168 6.49 20.50 22.19
N TYR A 169 7.07 21.48 22.86
CA TYR A 169 6.43 22.79 23.05
C TYR A 169 6.83 23.76 21.95
N GLU A 170 5.87 24.12 21.10
CA GLU A 170 6.03 25.11 20.04
C GLU A 170 5.31 26.42 20.37
N SER A 171 5.53 27.46 19.55
CA SER A 171 4.81 28.73 19.65
C SER A 171 3.30 28.58 19.38
N SER A 172 2.92 27.57 18.60
CA SER A 172 1.53 27.19 18.31
C SER A 172 0.86 26.43 19.46
N GLY A 173 1.65 25.90 20.40
CA GLY A 173 1.20 25.10 21.54
C GLY A 173 1.98 23.80 21.70
N PRO A 174 1.65 22.99 22.73
CA PRO A 174 2.28 21.69 22.92
C PRO A 174 1.76 20.65 21.92
N ILE A 175 2.68 19.91 21.32
CA ILE A 175 2.43 18.73 20.49
C ILE A 175 2.77 17.50 21.31
N THR A 176 1.78 16.67 21.63
CA THR A 176 2.03 15.39 22.32
C THR A 176 2.82 14.45 21.41
N VAL A 177 3.88 13.85 21.95
CA VAL A 177 4.70 12.87 21.24
C VAL A 177 4.75 11.55 21.99
N SER A 178 4.91 10.47 21.25
CA SER A 178 5.07 9.13 21.80
C SER A 178 6.55 8.78 21.79
N THR A 179 7.13 8.56 22.98
CA THR A 179 8.54 8.16 23.13
C THR A 179 8.70 6.97 24.07
N ASN A 180 9.87 6.33 23.99
CA ASN A 180 10.25 5.24 24.88
C ASN A 180 10.60 5.79 26.27
N LEU A 181 9.85 5.38 27.29
CA LEU A 181 10.17 5.62 28.69
C LEU A 181 10.81 4.35 29.27
N THR A 182 12.03 4.46 29.80
CA THR A 182 12.60 3.42 30.66
C THR A 182 12.33 3.75 32.12
N THR A 183 11.71 2.84 32.88
CA THR A 183 11.53 3.00 34.33
C THR A 183 11.58 1.66 35.08
N ASN A 184 11.93 1.69 36.36
CA ASN A 184 11.94 0.54 37.26
C ASN A 184 10.72 0.49 38.20
N ILE A 185 9.64 1.18 37.86
CA ILE A 185 8.46 1.29 38.73
C ILE A 185 7.83 -0.07 39.07
N ASP A 186 7.88 -1.05 38.16
CA ASP A 186 7.43 -2.43 38.44
C ASP A 186 8.50 -3.32 39.12
N GLY A 187 9.53 -2.71 39.73
CA GLY A 187 10.64 -3.41 40.39
C GLY A 187 11.83 -3.77 39.47
N SER A 188 11.64 -3.82 38.15
CA SER A 188 12.72 -4.01 37.17
C SER A 188 12.65 -2.99 36.04
N TYR A 189 13.80 -2.62 35.48
CA TYR A 189 13.85 -1.68 34.36
C TYR A 189 13.14 -2.25 33.14
N LYS A 190 12.11 -1.55 32.68
CA LYS A 190 11.33 -1.88 31.49
C LYS A 190 11.13 -0.64 30.65
N ASN A 191 10.94 -0.88 29.35
CA ASN A 191 10.61 0.15 28.38
C ASN A 191 9.09 0.19 28.17
N PHE A 192 8.54 1.39 28.21
CA PHE A 192 7.14 1.70 27.99
C PHE A 192 7.03 2.74 26.88
N THR A 193 5.88 2.84 26.25
CA THR A 193 5.60 3.89 25.26
C THR A 193 4.71 4.93 25.90
N THR A 194 5.10 6.21 25.85
CA THR A 194 4.30 7.31 26.41
C THR A 194 3.14 7.70 25.48
N PRO A 195 2.02 8.22 26.02
CA PRO A 195 1.73 8.36 27.45
C PRO A 195 1.52 6.99 28.12
N VAL A 196 1.98 6.86 29.36
CA VAL A 196 1.85 5.64 30.15
C VAL A 196 1.47 5.97 31.59
N ALA A 197 0.56 5.18 32.15
CA ALA A 197 0.12 5.32 33.53
C ALA A 197 0.52 4.09 34.35
N PHE A 198 0.84 4.33 35.61
CA PHE A 198 1.23 3.35 36.61
C PHE A 198 0.33 3.46 37.83
N VAL A 199 0.20 2.35 38.55
CA VAL A 199 -0.52 2.33 39.83
C VAL A 199 0.20 3.26 40.81
N ASN A 200 -0.58 4.01 41.60
CA ASN A 200 -0.03 4.88 42.62
C ASN A 200 0.63 4.06 43.73
N GLN A 201 1.94 4.14 43.81
CA GLN A 201 2.73 3.43 44.81
C GLN A 201 3.73 4.39 45.44
N THR A 202 3.98 4.21 46.73
CA THR A 202 4.99 4.98 47.46
C THR A 202 6.36 4.39 47.22
N GLY A 203 7.34 5.21 46.88
CA GLY A 203 8.70 4.76 46.62
C GLY A 203 9.48 5.70 45.71
N THR A 204 10.72 5.33 45.43
CA THR A 204 11.64 6.12 44.62
C THR A 204 12.03 5.33 43.37
N PHE A 205 11.77 5.89 42.20
CA PHE A 205 11.90 5.23 40.90
C PHE A 205 12.75 6.06 39.94
N SER A 206 13.54 5.39 39.09
CA SER A 206 14.24 6.04 37.99
C SER A 206 13.33 6.11 36.76
N ILE A 207 13.36 7.26 36.08
CA ILE A 207 12.58 7.58 34.89
C ILE A 207 13.55 8.17 33.88
N ARG A 208 13.63 7.54 32.71
CA ARG A 208 14.50 7.98 31.63
C ARG A 208 13.76 8.06 30.31
N ILE A 209 13.87 9.20 29.66
CA ILE A 209 13.38 9.42 28.30
C ILE A 209 14.55 9.80 27.36
N PRO A 210 14.42 9.57 26.04
CA PRO A 210 15.40 9.96 25.04
C PRO A 210 15.69 11.46 25.06
N GLN A 211 16.93 11.83 24.76
CA GLN A 211 17.29 13.24 24.57
C GLN A 211 16.58 13.87 23.37
N TYR A 212 16.34 13.08 22.31
CA TYR A 212 15.69 13.53 21.09
C TYR A 212 14.44 12.71 20.82
N VAL A 213 13.40 13.38 20.36
CA VAL A 213 12.14 12.79 19.90
C VAL A 213 11.74 13.45 18.59
N TYR A 214 10.78 12.86 17.87
CA TYR A 214 10.27 13.45 16.65
C TYR A 214 8.74 13.41 16.59
N TYR A 215 8.19 14.32 15.80
CA TYR A 215 6.81 14.33 15.36
C TYR A 215 6.78 14.49 13.84
N VAL A 216 5.97 13.69 13.16
CA VAL A 216 5.79 13.77 11.70
C VAL A 216 4.48 14.49 11.41
N GLU A 217 4.54 15.61 10.71
CA GLU A 217 3.36 16.36 10.31
C GLU A 217 2.66 15.70 9.09
N ARG A 218 1.45 16.16 8.77
CA ARG A 218 0.63 15.59 7.67
C ARG A 218 1.25 15.71 6.28
N ASN A 219 2.09 16.73 6.07
CA ASN A 219 2.84 16.95 4.82
C ASN A 219 4.14 16.12 4.76
N GLY A 220 4.45 15.34 5.80
CA GLY A 220 5.65 14.52 5.89
C GLY A 220 6.89 15.24 6.42
N SER A 221 6.80 16.52 6.82
CA SER A 221 7.87 17.22 7.55
C SER A 221 8.06 16.60 8.93
N VAL A 222 9.27 16.71 9.46
CA VAL A 222 9.62 16.21 10.78
C VAL A 222 10.02 17.36 11.69
N ILE A 223 9.39 17.42 12.86
CA ILE A 223 9.81 18.29 13.95
C ILE A 223 10.63 17.46 14.91
N THR A 224 11.91 17.81 15.09
CA THR A 224 12.76 17.20 16.11
C THR A 224 12.65 17.97 17.42
N GLY A 225 12.26 17.29 18.49
CA GLY A 225 12.29 17.83 19.85
C GLY A 225 13.59 17.48 20.56
N VAL A 226 14.21 18.45 21.24
CA VAL A 226 15.30 18.25 22.20
C VAL A 226 14.77 18.39 23.61
N PHE A 227 15.11 17.45 24.48
CA PHE A 227 14.67 17.47 25.86
C PHE A 227 15.13 18.76 26.54
N ARG A 228 14.19 19.43 27.21
CA ARG A 228 14.43 20.69 27.91
C ARG A 228 14.32 20.53 29.41
N ASN A 229 13.18 20.00 29.87
CA ASN A 229 12.92 19.81 31.28
C ASN A 229 11.73 18.86 31.53
N TRP A 230 11.56 18.45 32.78
CA TRP A 230 10.33 17.85 33.27
C TRP A 230 9.38 18.93 33.77
N ILE A 231 8.08 18.74 33.52
CA ILE A 231 6.99 19.50 34.14
C ILE A 231 6.29 18.56 35.11
N GLU A 232 6.22 18.98 36.36
CA GLU A 232 5.59 18.24 37.44
C GLU A 232 4.19 18.79 37.71
N LEU A 233 3.17 17.93 37.66
CA LEU A 233 1.79 18.27 37.98
C LEU A 233 1.25 17.29 39.03
N GLY A 234 1.25 17.69 40.30
CA GLY A 234 0.78 16.84 41.40
C GLY A 234 1.71 16.90 42.60
N GLN A 235 1.78 15.80 43.35
CA GLN A 235 2.66 15.66 44.51
C GLN A 235 3.69 14.56 44.27
N GLY A 236 4.89 14.95 43.85
CA GLY A 236 6.08 14.12 43.81
C GLY A 236 7.32 14.92 44.22
N ILE A 237 8.48 14.26 44.27
CA ILE A 237 9.77 14.94 44.44
C ILE A 237 10.71 14.40 43.37
N LEU A 238 11.19 15.28 42.49
CA LEU A 238 12.25 14.95 41.53
C LEU A 238 13.62 15.36 42.06
N ASN A 239 14.64 14.56 41.78
CA ASN A 239 16.03 14.91 42.05
C ASN A 239 16.58 16.02 41.12
N SER A 240 16.00 16.17 39.94
CA SER A 240 16.31 17.19 38.94
C SER A 240 15.12 17.35 38.00
N SER A 241 14.97 18.54 37.41
CA SER A 241 14.02 18.78 36.34
C SER A 241 14.69 18.94 34.96
N THR A 242 16.01 19.01 34.87
CA THR A 242 16.73 19.34 33.62
C THR A 242 17.51 18.18 33.02
N SER A 243 17.53 17.03 33.70
CA SER A 243 18.12 15.80 33.17
C SER A 243 17.04 14.96 32.48
N ASN A 244 17.37 14.30 31.37
CA ASN A 244 16.46 13.37 30.69
C ASN A 244 16.34 12.03 31.46
N GLU A 245 17.21 11.81 32.43
CA GLU A 245 17.13 10.75 33.44
C GLU A 245 16.98 11.37 34.83
N VAL A 246 15.88 11.04 35.51
CA VAL A 246 15.53 11.59 36.82
C VAL A 246 15.07 10.49 37.75
N THR A 247 15.19 10.76 39.03
CA THR A 247 14.61 9.95 40.09
C THR A 247 13.38 10.67 40.62
N VAL A 248 12.23 10.00 40.58
CA VAL A 248 10.97 10.48 41.18
C VAL A 248 10.69 9.74 42.48
N THR A 249 10.37 10.48 43.54
CA THR A 249 9.82 9.94 44.77
C THR A 249 8.32 10.21 44.81
N LEU A 250 7.54 9.13 44.89
CA LEU A 250 6.09 9.15 44.97
C LEU A 250 5.66 8.96 46.43
N GLU A 251 4.73 9.80 46.90
CA GLU A 251 4.23 9.78 48.29
C GLU A 251 2.80 9.23 48.41
N GLY A 252 2.35 8.42 47.44
CA GLY A 252 0.99 7.87 47.47
C GLY A 252 -0.10 8.86 47.03
N SER A 253 0.28 9.92 46.31
CA SER A 253 -0.61 10.93 45.70
C SER A 253 -0.49 10.94 44.17
N PRO A 254 -1.54 11.37 43.44
CA PRO A 254 -1.46 11.48 41.98
C PRO A 254 -0.37 12.45 41.53
N LEU A 255 0.35 12.03 40.49
CA LEU A 255 1.39 12.81 39.85
C LEU A 255 1.37 12.57 38.33
N VAL A 256 1.44 13.65 37.55
CA VAL A 256 1.71 13.60 36.12
C VAL A 256 3.06 14.25 35.87
N LEU A 257 3.97 13.49 35.25
CA LEU A 257 5.24 14.00 34.74
C LEU A 257 5.17 14.16 33.23
N ILE A 258 5.47 15.37 32.75
CA ILE A 258 5.53 15.66 31.33
C ILE A 258 6.99 15.92 30.95
N GLY A 259 7.56 15.04 30.14
CA GLY A 259 8.85 15.28 29.49
C GLY A 259 8.66 16.37 28.43
N ASN A 260 9.17 17.56 28.70
CA ASN A 260 9.00 18.73 27.86
C ASN A 260 10.21 18.91 26.95
N TYR A 261 9.96 18.94 25.65
CA TYR A 261 10.95 19.12 24.60
C TYR A 261 10.74 20.49 23.94
N SER A 262 11.80 21.06 23.35
CA SER A 262 11.73 22.23 22.47
C SER A 262 12.19 21.86 21.06
N PRO A 263 11.64 22.48 20.01
CA PRO A 263 12.11 22.27 18.63
C PRO A 263 13.61 22.52 18.49
N LEU A 264 14.29 21.59 17.80
CA LEU A 264 15.67 21.76 17.37
C LEU A 264 15.69 22.65 16.11
N ASN A 265 16.26 23.84 16.22
CA ASN A 265 16.36 24.79 15.10
C ASN A 265 17.73 24.79 14.41
N ALA A 266 18.58 23.81 14.72
CA ALA A 266 19.89 23.67 14.06
C ALA A 266 19.72 23.13 12.63
N GLN A 267 20.68 23.43 11.77
CA GLN A 267 20.72 22.94 10.38
C GLN A 267 22.03 22.19 10.15
N ASP A 268 21.96 21.14 9.34
CA ASP A 268 23.12 20.37 8.91
C ASP A 268 23.31 20.45 7.39
N HIS A 269 24.58 20.37 6.98
CA HIS A 269 24.96 20.28 5.57
C HIS A 269 25.03 18.82 5.15
N VAL A 270 24.20 18.45 4.18
CA VAL A 270 24.13 17.09 3.66
C VAL A 270 24.52 17.05 2.19
N THR A 271 25.19 15.98 1.81
CA THR A 271 25.51 15.67 0.41
C THR A 271 24.62 14.52 -0.03
N ILE A 272 23.91 14.68 -1.15
CA ILE A 272 23.11 13.61 -1.76
C ILE A 272 23.75 13.23 -3.08
N GLN A 273 24.03 11.95 -3.25
CA GLN A 273 24.66 11.38 -4.44
C GLN A 273 23.77 10.29 -5.01
N VAL A 274 23.73 10.21 -6.33
CA VAL A 274 23.07 9.11 -7.04
C VAL A 274 24.15 8.14 -7.53
N ASN A 275 23.89 6.84 -7.36
CA ASN A 275 24.76 5.78 -7.83
C ASN A 275 23.97 4.80 -8.72
N PRO A 276 24.40 4.56 -9.98
CA PRO A 276 25.52 5.21 -10.67
C PRO A 276 25.23 6.67 -11.02
N SER A 277 26.24 7.54 -11.00
CA SER A 277 26.08 9.01 -11.23
C SER A 277 25.68 9.40 -12.65
N GLN A 278 25.39 8.43 -13.51
CA GLN A 278 24.94 8.62 -14.88
C GLN A 278 23.41 8.63 -14.99
N VAL A 279 22.69 8.09 -14.01
CA VAL A 279 21.22 7.91 -14.04
C VAL A 279 20.41 9.16 -13.66
N GLU A 280 21.08 10.30 -13.57
CA GLU A 280 20.47 11.59 -13.26
C GLU A 280 19.45 12.04 -14.33
N PRO A 281 18.36 12.73 -13.96
CA PRO A 281 18.00 13.19 -12.62
C PRO A 281 17.10 12.23 -11.83
N VAL A 282 17.28 12.19 -10.51
CA VAL A 282 16.44 11.45 -9.56
C VAL A 282 15.66 12.40 -8.65
N GLU A 283 14.41 12.07 -8.34
CA GLU A 283 13.57 12.82 -7.40
C GLU A 283 13.52 12.16 -6.02
N VAL A 284 13.76 12.99 -4.99
CA VAL A 284 13.65 12.63 -3.57
C VAL A 284 12.82 13.66 -2.82
N ILE A 285 12.19 13.26 -1.73
CA ILE A 285 11.49 14.13 -0.79
C ILE A 285 12.23 14.10 0.54
N ILE A 286 12.52 15.26 1.09
CA ILE A 286 13.16 15.42 2.40
C ILE A 286 12.29 16.35 3.23
N ASP A 287 11.76 15.84 4.34
CA ASP A 287 10.83 16.55 5.23
C ASP A 287 9.67 17.22 4.48
N GLY A 288 9.10 16.50 3.50
CA GLY A 288 7.98 16.97 2.69
C GLY A 288 8.36 17.89 1.51
N VAL A 289 9.63 18.24 1.35
CA VAL A 289 10.12 19.08 0.23
C VAL A 289 10.72 18.23 -0.88
N HIS A 290 10.28 18.46 -2.12
CA HIS A 290 10.77 17.77 -3.30
C HIS A 290 12.11 18.33 -3.78
N TYR A 291 13.05 17.45 -4.08
CA TYR A 291 14.36 17.77 -4.65
C TYR A 291 14.66 16.88 -5.84
N THR A 292 14.96 17.51 -6.98
CA THR A 292 15.61 16.83 -8.10
C THR A 292 17.13 16.85 -7.90
N ILE A 293 17.75 15.69 -7.95
CA ILE A 293 19.18 15.45 -7.77
C ILE A 293 19.80 15.16 -9.14
N SER A 294 20.85 15.90 -9.48
CA SER A 294 21.68 15.64 -10.67
C SER A 294 23.17 15.64 -10.30
N GLY A 295 23.75 14.46 -10.24
CA GLY A 295 25.13 14.15 -9.91
C GLY A 295 25.22 13.96 -8.41
N THR A 296 25.66 15.05 -7.83
CA THR A 296 25.75 15.26 -6.41
C THR A 296 25.09 16.58 -6.12
N LYS A 297 24.27 16.63 -5.08
CA LYS A 297 23.62 17.85 -4.63
C LYS A 297 23.91 18.07 -3.17
N ASN A 298 24.46 19.24 -2.86
CA ASN A 298 24.66 19.69 -1.49
C ASN A 298 23.42 20.47 -1.06
N LEU A 299 22.86 20.12 0.09
CA LEU A 299 21.69 20.76 0.67
C LEU A 299 21.96 21.14 2.12
N THR A 300 21.20 22.11 2.61
CA THR A 300 21.10 22.42 4.02
C THR A 300 19.69 22.04 4.47
N ILE A 301 19.60 21.12 5.43
CA ILE A 301 18.34 20.60 5.97
C ILE A 301 18.34 20.73 7.50
N PRO A 302 17.17 20.69 8.17
CA PRO A 302 17.13 20.67 9.63
C PRO A 302 17.95 19.52 10.21
N ALA A 303 18.69 19.80 11.29
CA ALA A 303 19.40 18.77 12.04
C ALA A 303 18.41 17.92 12.86
N GLY A 304 18.82 16.71 13.24
CA GLY A 304 18.00 15.79 14.01
C GLY A 304 17.30 14.72 13.18
N PHE A 305 16.07 14.35 13.53
CA PHE A 305 15.29 13.40 12.75
C PHE A 305 14.83 14.02 11.43
N VAL A 306 15.10 13.29 10.33
CA VAL A 306 14.75 13.67 8.96
C VAL A 306 13.98 12.52 8.32
N ASN A 307 12.89 12.83 7.64
CA ASN A 307 12.17 11.90 6.78
C ASN A 307 12.69 11.99 5.34
N PHE A 308 13.26 10.89 4.85
CA PHE A 308 13.81 10.80 3.50
C PHE A 308 12.99 9.81 2.68
N THR A 309 12.55 10.22 1.50
CA THR A 309 11.78 9.38 0.59
C THR A 309 12.31 9.47 -0.84
N VAL A 310 12.59 8.34 -1.47
CA VAL A 310 12.95 8.24 -2.89
C VAL A 310 11.68 8.11 -3.71
N VAL A 311 11.45 9.03 -4.64
CA VAL A 311 10.27 9.06 -5.50
C VAL A 311 10.53 8.31 -6.81
N THR A 312 11.69 8.54 -7.43
CA THR A 312 12.07 7.83 -8.65
C THR A 312 12.51 6.41 -8.31
N THR A 313 11.61 5.44 -8.33
CA THR A 313 11.93 4.04 -8.02
C THR A 313 12.49 3.27 -9.21
N SER A 314 12.25 3.73 -10.43
CA SER A 314 12.86 3.18 -11.65
C SER A 314 13.07 4.28 -12.69
N LEU A 315 14.04 4.05 -13.58
CA LEU A 315 14.40 4.99 -14.64
C LEU A 315 15.11 4.26 -15.80
N ASN A 316 15.19 4.93 -16.95
CA ASN A 316 15.94 4.46 -18.11
C ASN A 316 17.07 5.44 -18.43
N TYR A 317 18.26 4.92 -18.72
CA TYR A 317 19.42 5.70 -19.15
C TYR A 317 19.94 5.21 -20.50
N THR A 318 20.01 6.12 -21.48
CA THR A 318 20.50 5.79 -22.83
C THR A 318 22.02 5.92 -22.88
N ILE A 319 22.75 4.81 -22.79
CA ILE A 319 24.22 4.80 -22.92
C ILE A 319 24.65 5.18 -24.35
N SER A 320 23.96 4.62 -25.33
CA SER A 320 24.27 4.82 -26.75
C SER A 320 23.00 4.75 -27.58
N ARG A 321 23.08 5.12 -28.86
CA ARG A 321 21.94 5.07 -29.79
C ARG A 321 21.17 3.75 -29.76
N ASN A 322 21.83 2.63 -29.48
CA ASN A 322 21.22 1.30 -29.50
C ASN A 322 21.22 0.59 -28.14
N ILE A 323 21.54 1.26 -27.03
CA ILE A 323 21.56 0.65 -25.69
C ILE A 323 20.89 1.58 -24.69
N ILE A 324 19.83 1.10 -24.06
CA ILE A 324 19.14 1.75 -22.96
C ILE A 324 19.23 0.83 -21.74
N GLU A 325 19.82 1.29 -20.65
CA GLU A 325 19.83 0.55 -19.39
C GLU A 325 18.58 0.93 -18.58
N HIS A 326 17.90 -0.07 -18.04
CA HIS A 326 16.85 0.15 -17.04
C HIS A 326 17.46 -0.03 -15.65
N PHE A 327 17.08 0.85 -14.75
CA PHE A 327 17.57 0.89 -13.38
C PHE A 327 16.40 0.87 -12.41
N GLU A 328 16.56 0.10 -11.34
CA GLU A 328 15.60 0.04 -10.24
C GLU A 328 16.30 0.43 -8.93
N TYR A 329 15.58 1.15 -8.07
CA TYR A 329 16.04 1.53 -6.75
C TYR A 329 16.39 0.29 -5.91
N GLN A 330 17.55 0.31 -5.27
CA GLN A 330 18.03 -0.81 -4.47
C GLN A 330 18.03 -0.46 -2.98
N PHE A 331 18.70 0.63 -2.60
CA PHE A 331 18.77 1.12 -1.23
C PHE A 331 19.30 2.55 -1.18
N THR A 332 19.10 3.22 -0.05
CA THR A 332 19.76 4.47 0.29
C THR A 332 20.74 4.23 1.43
N SER A 333 21.99 4.63 1.29
CA SER A 333 22.98 4.60 2.37
C SER A 333 23.13 5.97 3.00
N VAL A 334 23.09 6.05 4.33
CA VAL A 334 23.32 7.27 5.10
C VAL A 334 24.49 7.03 6.04
N SER A 335 25.65 7.63 5.73
CA SER A 335 26.88 7.50 6.52
C SER A 335 27.22 6.05 6.94
N GLY A 336 27.04 5.10 6.02
CA GLY A 336 27.38 3.68 6.22
C GLY A 336 26.23 2.79 6.70
N ARG A 337 25.04 3.33 6.97
CA ARG A 337 23.82 2.55 7.25
C ARG A 337 22.93 2.49 6.01
N SER A 338 22.54 1.29 5.59
CA SER A 338 21.69 1.09 4.41
C SER A 338 20.22 0.89 4.77
N PHE A 339 19.35 1.54 4.00
CA PHE A 339 17.89 1.46 4.09
C PHE A 339 17.34 0.92 2.76
N SER A 340 16.71 -0.26 2.79
CA SER A 340 16.09 -0.87 1.60
C SER A 340 14.70 -0.31 1.30
N SER A 341 14.04 0.30 2.28
CA SER A 341 12.77 1.00 2.06
C SER A 341 12.99 2.25 1.22
N THR A 342 12.02 2.61 0.39
CA THR A 342 12.01 3.89 -0.35
C THR A 342 11.75 5.07 0.57
N SER A 343 11.17 4.86 1.75
CA SER A 343 10.89 5.90 2.74
C SER A 343 11.36 5.48 4.13
N PHE A 344 12.08 6.35 4.83
CA PHE A 344 12.62 6.09 6.17
C PHE A 344 12.88 7.38 6.95
N ILE A 345 12.88 7.27 8.28
CA ILE A 345 13.29 8.34 9.19
C ILE A 345 14.66 7.97 9.77
N THR A 346 15.60 8.91 9.73
CA THR A 346 16.94 8.74 10.31
C THR A 346 17.32 9.96 11.16
N PHE A 347 18.18 9.75 12.16
CA PHE A 347 18.68 10.82 13.00
C PHE A 347 20.05 11.30 12.51
N LEU A 348 20.17 12.60 12.29
CA LEU A 348 21.38 13.34 11.96
C LEU A 348 21.84 14.09 13.21
N ASN A 349 23.01 13.75 13.73
CA ASN A 349 23.63 14.48 14.81
C ASN A 349 23.98 15.89 14.33
N PRO A 350 23.60 16.94 15.08
CA PRO A 350 24.06 18.29 14.79
C PRO A 350 25.58 18.36 14.66
N ASP A 351 26.06 19.25 13.79
CA ASP A 351 27.48 19.52 13.56
C ASP A 351 28.26 18.38 12.87
N THR A 352 27.56 17.37 12.34
CA THR A 352 28.17 16.26 11.60
C THR A 352 27.81 16.36 10.11
N HIS A 353 28.78 16.14 9.22
CA HIS A 353 28.49 16.05 7.78
C HIS A 353 27.94 14.66 7.43
N TYR A 354 26.80 14.64 6.73
CA TYR A 354 26.17 13.39 6.28
C TYR A 354 26.17 13.28 4.76
N SER A 355 26.39 12.06 4.28
CA SER A 355 26.25 11.71 2.87
C SER A 355 25.13 10.67 2.71
N PHE A 356 24.17 11.00 1.84
CA PHE A 356 23.11 10.12 1.36
C PHE A 356 23.50 9.62 -0.02
N ILE A 357 23.60 8.30 -0.19
CA ILE A 357 23.88 7.67 -1.47
C ILE A 357 22.63 6.88 -1.88
N VAL A 358 21.87 7.42 -2.84
CA VAL A 358 20.71 6.77 -3.42
C VAL A 358 21.21 5.83 -4.51
N SER A 359 21.09 4.52 -4.28
CA SER A 359 21.68 3.49 -5.13
C SER A 359 20.62 2.78 -5.96
N TYR A 360 20.90 2.67 -7.24
CA TYR A 360 20.13 1.95 -8.24
C TYR A 360 20.93 0.77 -8.77
N ASN A 361 20.24 -0.31 -9.09
CA ASN A 361 20.81 -1.47 -9.74
C ASN A 361 20.28 -1.56 -11.18
N ASN A 362 21.18 -1.83 -12.14
CA ASN A 362 20.77 -2.20 -13.48
C ASN A 362 20.18 -3.62 -13.42
N ASP A 363 18.87 -3.74 -13.65
CA ASP A 363 18.15 -5.00 -13.64
C ASP A 363 18.03 -5.62 -15.04
N TYR A 364 17.92 -4.80 -16.10
CA TYR A 364 17.99 -5.24 -17.50
C TYR A 364 18.29 -4.10 -18.47
N ASN A 365 18.68 -4.47 -19.70
CA ASN A 365 18.94 -3.52 -20.78
C ASN A 365 17.92 -3.69 -21.91
N TYR A 366 17.68 -2.63 -22.68
CA TYR A 366 17.09 -2.70 -24.01
C TYR A 366 18.18 -2.51 -25.05
N TYR A 367 18.16 -3.36 -26.07
CA TYR A 367 19.06 -3.30 -27.20
C TYR A 367 18.30 -2.94 -28.48
N GLY A 368 18.89 -2.06 -29.29
CA GLY A 368 18.37 -1.70 -30.59
C GLY A 368 18.57 -2.85 -31.58
N ILE A 369 17.46 -3.40 -32.07
CA ILE A 369 17.41 -4.53 -33.01
C ILE A 369 16.88 -4.05 -34.35
N TYR A 370 17.70 -4.19 -35.39
CA TYR A 370 17.26 -3.97 -36.77
C TYR A 370 16.73 -5.30 -37.31
N ILE A 371 15.56 -5.28 -37.93
CA ILE A 371 14.93 -6.49 -38.45
C ILE A 371 14.72 -6.27 -39.93
N GLU A 372 15.49 -6.96 -40.74
CA GLU A 372 15.53 -6.78 -42.18
C GLU A 372 15.13 -8.08 -42.86
N TYR A 373 14.66 -7.96 -44.10
CA TYR A 373 14.58 -9.09 -45.00
C TYR A 373 15.57 -8.86 -46.14
N SER A 374 16.13 -9.94 -46.65
CA SER A 374 16.99 -9.92 -47.83
C SER A 374 16.40 -10.81 -48.93
N TYR A 375 16.95 -10.64 -50.14
CA TYR A 375 16.42 -11.21 -51.36
C TYR A 375 16.49 -12.73 -51.40
N ILE A 376 15.68 -13.27 -52.29
CA ILE A 376 15.54 -14.69 -52.56
C ILE A 376 16.86 -15.26 -53.09
N GLU A 377 17.38 -16.29 -52.43
CA GLU A 377 18.45 -17.10 -53.00
C GLU A 377 17.83 -18.20 -53.88
N TYR A 378 18.11 -18.13 -55.19
CA TYR A 378 17.69 -19.17 -56.14
C TYR A 378 18.70 -20.33 -56.13
N PRO A 379 18.26 -21.58 -56.35
CA PRO A 379 19.10 -22.69 -56.75
C PRO A 379 20.02 -22.28 -57.90
N TYR A 380 21.23 -22.84 -57.89
CA TYR A 380 22.30 -22.48 -58.83
C TYR A 380 21.90 -22.57 -60.31
N ASN A 381 20.92 -23.40 -60.65
CA ASN A 381 20.43 -23.57 -62.02
C ASN A 381 19.29 -22.61 -62.40
N VAL A 382 18.87 -21.67 -61.55
CA VAL A 382 17.74 -20.75 -61.79
C VAL A 382 18.17 -19.30 -61.72
N THR A 383 17.69 -18.50 -62.67
CA THR A 383 18.01 -17.08 -62.81
C THR A 383 16.87 -16.17 -62.41
N CYS A 384 15.61 -16.56 -62.65
CA CYS A 384 14.43 -15.86 -62.16
C CYS A 384 13.17 -16.74 -62.14
N ILE A 385 12.16 -16.30 -61.40
CA ILE A 385 10.82 -16.89 -61.36
C ILE A 385 9.81 -15.77 -61.60
N GLU A 386 8.84 -16.01 -62.48
CA GLU A 386 7.78 -15.06 -62.79
C GLU A 386 6.40 -15.74 -62.67
N PRO A 387 5.38 -15.07 -62.13
CA PRO A 387 4.01 -15.58 -62.16
C PRO A 387 3.50 -15.68 -63.60
N ASP A 388 2.59 -16.62 -63.87
CA ASP A 388 1.94 -16.75 -65.18
C ASP A 388 1.21 -15.42 -65.55
N PRO A 389 1.48 -14.83 -66.73
CA PRO A 389 0.99 -13.54 -67.16
C PRO A 389 -0.54 -13.46 -67.29
N TYR A 390 -1.26 -14.60 -67.29
CA TYR A 390 -2.73 -14.56 -67.23
C TYR A 390 -3.28 -14.12 -65.88
N TYR A 391 -2.47 -14.12 -64.82
CA TYR A 391 -2.82 -13.63 -63.48
C TYR A 391 -2.07 -12.31 -63.20
N TYR A 392 -2.30 -11.29 -64.02
CA TYR A 392 -1.80 -9.94 -63.75
C TYR A 392 -2.62 -9.26 -62.66
N TYR A 393 -2.02 -9.03 -61.49
CA TYR A 393 -2.01 -7.73 -60.82
C TYR A 393 -0.77 -7.72 -59.91
N TYR A 394 0.09 -6.72 -60.08
CA TYR A 394 1.39 -6.51 -59.42
C TYR A 394 2.57 -7.25 -60.05
N TYR A 395 3.40 -6.49 -60.79
CA TYR A 395 4.73 -6.92 -61.20
C TYR A 395 5.48 -7.44 -59.97
N PHE A 396 5.79 -8.73 -59.99
CA PHE A 396 6.76 -9.32 -59.08
C PHE A 396 8.12 -8.69 -59.41
N ASN A 397 8.51 -7.68 -58.63
CA ASN A 397 9.90 -7.31 -58.56
C ASN A 397 10.46 -8.03 -57.33
N PRO A 398 11.36 -9.02 -57.48
CA PRO A 398 12.04 -9.60 -56.33
C PRO A 398 12.77 -8.51 -55.51
N ASN A 399 13.05 -7.35 -56.12
CA ASN A 399 13.62 -6.18 -55.46
C ASN A 399 12.61 -5.26 -54.74
N ASN A 400 11.31 -5.55 -54.79
CA ASN A 400 10.28 -4.72 -54.16
C ASN A 400 8.99 -5.52 -53.87
N PRO A 401 9.02 -6.51 -52.96
CA PRO A 401 7.80 -7.23 -52.56
C PRO A 401 6.82 -6.23 -51.94
N GLN A 402 5.57 -6.20 -52.41
CA GLN A 402 4.55 -5.37 -51.76
C GLN A 402 4.30 -5.92 -50.34
N GLU A 403 4.67 -5.13 -49.35
CA GLU A 403 4.85 -5.44 -47.92
C GLU A 403 3.59 -5.85 -47.14
N TYR A 404 2.50 -6.23 -47.81
CA TYR A 404 1.25 -6.54 -47.12
C TYR A 404 1.32 -7.92 -46.46
N GLY A 405 1.64 -7.93 -45.16
CA GLY A 405 1.43 -9.07 -44.26
C GLY A 405 2.66 -9.89 -43.89
N LEU A 406 3.88 -9.39 -44.16
CA LEU A 406 5.13 -9.99 -43.70
C LEU A 406 5.57 -9.35 -42.37
N TYR A 407 5.77 -10.18 -41.35
CA TYR A 407 6.20 -9.78 -40.02
C TYR A 407 7.28 -10.70 -39.49
N PHE A 408 8.17 -10.18 -38.68
CA PHE A 408 9.03 -10.99 -37.85
C PHE A 408 8.44 -11.12 -36.46
N GLN A 409 8.19 -12.35 -36.03
CA GLN A 409 7.81 -12.65 -34.66
C GLN A 409 9.06 -12.84 -33.82
N LEU A 410 9.11 -12.15 -32.68
CA LEU A 410 10.10 -12.37 -31.64
C LEU A 410 9.40 -12.44 -30.27
N GLY A 411 9.45 -13.61 -29.64
CA GLY A 411 8.60 -13.98 -28.52
C GLY A 411 7.12 -13.93 -28.93
N ASN A 412 6.33 -13.15 -28.21
CA ASN A 412 4.89 -12.96 -28.49
C ASN A 412 4.60 -11.69 -29.31
N ASN A 413 5.63 -10.96 -29.74
CA ASN A 413 5.49 -9.68 -30.41
C ASN A 413 5.78 -9.81 -31.91
N LEU A 414 5.04 -9.04 -32.72
CA LEU A 414 5.22 -8.94 -34.17
C LEU A 414 5.87 -7.62 -34.53
N TYR A 415 6.88 -7.68 -35.39
CA TYR A 415 7.65 -6.54 -35.83
C TYR A 415 7.59 -6.45 -37.35
N SER A 416 7.36 -5.25 -37.86
CA SER A 416 7.55 -4.98 -39.29
C SER A 416 9.04 -4.92 -39.60
N TYR A 417 9.42 -5.30 -40.81
CA TYR A 417 10.80 -5.16 -41.25
C TYR A 417 11.19 -3.67 -41.39
N SER A 418 12.35 -3.30 -40.85
CA SER A 418 12.92 -1.95 -40.85
C SER A 418 14.45 -2.03 -40.74
N ASN A 419 15.14 -1.47 -41.73
CA ASN A 419 16.60 -1.32 -41.76
C ASN A 419 17.09 0.06 -41.30
N SER A 420 16.19 1.04 -41.14
CA SER A 420 16.53 2.43 -40.80
C SER A 420 16.27 2.77 -39.34
N THR A 421 15.36 2.06 -38.69
CA THR A 421 14.93 2.33 -37.31
C THR A 421 14.93 1.04 -36.50
N PRO A 422 15.71 0.97 -35.42
CA PRO A 422 15.76 -0.22 -34.58
C PRO A 422 14.52 -0.30 -33.68
N TYR A 423 14.16 -1.53 -33.31
CA TYR A 423 13.27 -1.80 -32.20
C TYR A 423 14.06 -1.95 -30.90
N TYR A 424 13.66 -1.29 -29.82
CA TYR A 424 14.30 -1.45 -28.52
C TYR A 424 13.68 -2.65 -27.81
N ILE A 425 14.43 -3.76 -27.78
CA ILE A 425 13.95 -5.03 -27.25
C ILE A 425 14.70 -5.33 -25.96
N LYS A 426 13.96 -5.69 -24.91
CA LYS A 426 14.52 -6.05 -23.60
C LYS A 426 15.48 -7.22 -23.75
N SER A 427 16.58 -7.19 -23.02
CA SER A 427 17.59 -8.24 -23.02
C SER A 427 16.99 -9.56 -22.57
N GLY A 428 17.35 -10.65 -23.25
CA GLY A 428 16.84 -11.98 -22.94
C GLY A 428 16.83 -12.88 -24.16
N ASN A 429 16.27 -14.07 -23.94
CA ASN A 429 16.23 -15.12 -24.94
C ASN A 429 14.81 -15.26 -25.51
N TYR A 430 14.67 -15.19 -26.83
CA TYR A 430 13.39 -15.16 -27.52
C TYR A 430 13.30 -16.23 -28.61
N ASN A 431 12.19 -16.96 -28.62
CA ASN A 431 11.76 -17.69 -29.82
C ASN A 431 11.51 -16.70 -30.96
N TYR A 432 11.74 -17.15 -32.18
CA TYR A 432 11.54 -16.29 -33.34
C TYR A 432 10.94 -17.06 -34.52
N SER A 433 10.27 -16.33 -35.40
CA SER A 433 9.73 -16.88 -36.64
C SER A 433 9.40 -15.76 -37.63
N ALA A 434 9.57 -16.01 -38.92
CA ALA A 434 8.95 -15.16 -39.93
C ALA A 434 7.46 -15.56 -40.10
N ILE A 435 6.57 -14.59 -39.98
CA ILE A 435 5.14 -14.73 -40.21
C ILE A 435 4.77 -14.02 -41.50
N GLY A 436 3.89 -14.65 -42.26
CA GLY A 436 3.28 -14.07 -43.44
C GLY A 436 3.37 -15.01 -44.61
N ILE A 437 2.62 -14.69 -45.64
CA ILE A 437 2.65 -15.41 -46.90
C ILE A 437 3.37 -14.50 -47.89
N TYR A 438 4.55 -14.90 -48.32
CA TYR A 438 5.24 -14.20 -49.39
C TYR A 438 4.42 -14.34 -50.69
N PHE A 439 4.15 -13.21 -51.33
CA PHE A 439 3.32 -13.14 -52.54
C PHE A 439 3.95 -14.02 -53.64
N GLY A 440 3.23 -15.08 -54.03
CA GLY A 440 3.72 -16.13 -54.92
C GLY A 440 3.21 -17.53 -54.53
N GLN A 441 2.89 -17.77 -53.25
CA GLN A 441 2.24 -19.03 -52.80
C GLN A 441 0.85 -19.26 -53.40
N THR A 442 0.17 -18.18 -53.79
CA THR A 442 -1.23 -18.22 -54.24
C THR A 442 -1.36 -18.37 -55.76
N SER A 443 -0.28 -18.25 -56.53
CA SER A 443 -0.35 -18.47 -57.98
C SER A 443 -0.48 -19.95 -58.29
N GLN A 444 -1.46 -20.32 -59.12
CA GLN A 444 -1.60 -21.70 -59.57
C GLN A 444 -0.41 -22.14 -60.43
N ASN A 445 0.11 -21.25 -61.28
CA ASN A 445 1.21 -21.51 -62.21
C ASN A 445 2.28 -20.42 -62.16
N PHE A 446 3.54 -20.80 -62.43
CA PHE A 446 4.66 -19.86 -62.55
C PHE A 446 5.69 -20.38 -63.56
N TYR A 447 6.47 -19.46 -64.13
CA TYR A 447 7.59 -19.75 -65.00
C TYR A 447 8.91 -19.70 -64.23
N VAL A 448 9.74 -20.71 -64.40
CA VAL A 448 11.11 -20.75 -63.89
C VAL A 448 12.07 -20.62 -65.07
N TYR A 449 12.97 -19.65 -64.98
CA TYR A 449 14.02 -19.41 -65.95
C TYR A 449 15.31 -20.04 -65.43
N PHE A 450 15.87 -20.94 -66.23
CA PHE A 450 17.09 -21.66 -65.85
C PHE A 450 18.33 -20.98 -66.43
N THR A 451 19.49 -21.21 -65.79
CA THR A 451 20.79 -20.68 -66.24
C THR A 451 21.20 -21.17 -67.63
N ASN A 452 20.60 -22.27 -68.11
CA ASN A 452 20.75 -22.79 -69.47
C ASN A 452 19.78 -22.17 -70.49
N TYR A 453 19.11 -21.06 -70.15
CA TYR A 453 18.10 -20.36 -70.96
C TYR A 453 16.80 -21.15 -71.23
N GLN A 454 16.56 -22.24 -70.50
CA GLN A 454 15.26 -22.92 -70.56
C GLN A 454 14.23 -22.21 -69.70
N ILE A 455 12.98 -22.27 -70.15
CA ILE A 455 11.82 -21.81 -69.39
C ILE A 455 10.91 -23.03 -69.21
N ALA A 456 10.46 -23.28 -67.98
CA ALA A 456 9.44 -24.29 -67.73
C ALA A 456 8.35 -23.77 -66.81
N THR A 457 7.14 -24.26 -67.01
CA THR A 457 5.97 -23.92 -66.20
C THR A 457 5.80 -24.95 -65.10
N PHE A 458 5.50 -24.47 -63.90
CA PHE A 458 5.33 -25.29 -62.72
C PHE A 458 4.04 -24.93 -62.00
N LYS A 459 3.47 -25.91 -61.28
CA LYS A 459 2.26 -25.74 -60.48
C LYS A 459 2.56 -25.76 -58.99
N GLY A 460 2.03 -24.76 -58.29
CA GLY A 460 2.13 -24.60 -56.84
C GLY A 460 3.55 -24.28 -56.39
N LEU A 461 3.71 -23.17 -55.67
CA LEU A 461 5.01 -22.72 -55.18
C LEU A 461 5.06 -22.89 -53.67
N THR A 462 5.86 -23.84 -53.20
CA THR A 462 6.18 -23.98 -51.77
C THR A 462 7.47 -23.21 -51.50
N TRP A 463 7.41 -22.20 -50.62
CA TRP A 463 8.62 -21.51 -50.17
C TRP A 463 9.39 -22.44 -49.24
N GLY A 464 10.72 -22.42 -49.37
CA GLY A 464 11.61 -23.17 -48.50
C GLY A 464 11.57 -22.65 -47.06
N PRO A 465 12.26 -23.31 -46.12
CA PRO A 465 12.40 -22.78 -44.78
C PRO A 465 13.06 -21.40 -44.83
N TYR A 466 12.60 -20.48 -43.98
CA TYR A 466 13.28 -19.19 -43.81
C TYR A 466 14.69 -19.44 -43.27
N GLU A 467 15.67 -18.79 -43.87
CA GLU A 467 17.02 -18.72 -43.31
C GLU A 467 17.15 -17.42 -42.52
N TYR A 468 17.81 -17.52 -41.37
CA TYR A 468 17.93 -16.41 -40.44
C TYR A 468 19.39 -16.14 -40.21
N TYR A 469 19.75 -14.86 -40.25
CA TYR A 469 21.10 -14.39 -39.99
C TYR A 469 21.05 -13.39 -38.85
N VAL A 470 21.96 -13.53 -37.90
CA VAL A 470 22.20 -12.54 -36.86
C VAL A 470 23.57 -11.92 -37.12
N ASN A 471 23.60 -10.61 -37.33
CA ASN A 471 24.80 -9.86 -37.71
C ASN A 471 25.54 -10.50 -38.92
N GLY A 472 24.77 -11.00 -39.90
CA GLY A 472 25.31 -11.65 -41.10
C GLY A 472 25.78 -13.09 -40.91
N THR A 473 25.66 -13.68 -39.71
CA THR A 473 26.00 -15.09 -39.45
C THR A 473 24.73 -15.94 -39.44
N PRO A 474 24.65 -17.05 -40.20
CA PRO A 474 23.48 -17.91 -40.21
C PRO A 474 23.26 -18.55 -38.83
N ILE A 475 22.01 -18.60 -38.39
CA ILE A 475 21.62 -19.24 -37.14
C ILE A 475 20.69 -20.43 -37.41
N SER A 476 20.91 -21.52 -36.66
CA SER A 476 20.08 -22.73 -36.68
C SER A 476 19.45 -23.05 -35.32
N SER A 477 19.56 -22.11 -34.38
CA SER A 477 18.96 -22.21 -33.04
C SER A 477 17.48 -21.85 -33.12
N ASP A 478 16.62 -22.46 -32.29
CA ASP A 478 15.20 -22.08 -32.16
C ASP A 478 15.01 -20.71 -31.47
N TYR A 479 16.10 -20.14 -30.99
CA TYR A 479 16.15 -18.99 -30.10
C TYR A 479 17.21 -17.97 -30.51
N ILE A 480 16.91 -16.67 -30.31
CA ILE A 480 17.87 -15.55 -30.43
C ILE A 480 18.11 -14.97 -29.02
N ASP A 481 19.39 -14.90 -28.64
CA ASP A 481 19.82 -14.22 -27.42
C ASP A 481 20.10 -12.74 -27.71
N ILE A 482 19.34 -11.86 -27.06
CA ILE A 482 19.49 -10.41 -27.13
C ILE A 482 20.24 -9.96 -25.90
N ASN A 483 21.55 -9.80 -26.05
CA ASN A 483 22.47 -9.29 -25.02
C ASN A 483 23.34 -8.12 -25.51
N SER A 484 23.13 -7.70 -26.76
CA SER A 484 23.85 -6.63 -27.44
C SER A 484 23.01 -6.13 -28.63
N PRO A 485 23.30 -4.92 -29.17
CA PRO A 485 22.68 -4.48 -30.42
C PRO A 485 22.99 -5.46 -31.54
N LEU A 486 21.98 -5.86 -32.31
CA LEU A 486 22.15 -6.78 -33.43
C LEU A 486 21.20 -6.48 -34.58
N SER A 487 21.51 -7.03 -35.75
CA SER A 487 20.66 -7.02 -36.93
C SER A 487 20.22 -8.44 -37.23
N ILE A 488 18.92 -8.63 -37.39
CA ILE A 488 18.31 -9.90 -37.80
C ILE A 488 17.94 -9.76 -39.26
N THR A 489 18.47 -10.64 -40.11
CA THR A 489 18.10 -10.70 -41.52
C THR A 489 17.37 -12.00 -41.78
N VAL A 490 16.15 -11.90 -42.32
CA VAL A 490 15.39 -13.05 -42.81
C VAL A 490 15.63 -13.19 -44.31
N VAL A 491 16.20 -14.31 -44.72
CA VAL A 491 16.39 -14.68 -46.12
C VAL A 491 15.32 -15.69 -46.50
N TYR A 492 14.62 -15.39 -47.57
CA TYR A 492 13.59 -16.26 -48.11
C TYR A 492 14.24 -17.21 -49.13
N THR A 493 14.61 -18.43 -48.72
CA THR A 493 15.29 -19.37 -49.63
C THR A 493 14.32 -20.30 -50.34
N TRP A 494 14.75 -20.78 -51.51
CA TRP A 494 13.98 -21.69 -52.35
C TRP A 494 14.72 -23.03 -52.50
N THR A 495 14.10 -24.10 -51.99
CA THR A 495 14.79 -25.38 -51.74
C THR A 495 14.25 -26.59 -52.51
N GLU A 496 13.53 -26.40 -53.63
CA GLU A 496 12.92 -27.46 -54.48
C GLU A 496 11.48 -27.84 -54.07
N GLY A 497 10.50 -27.10 -54.59
CA GLY A 497 9.08 -27.33 -54.29
C GLY A 497 8.18 -27.09 -55.49
N TYR A 498 8.56 -27.61 -56.66
CA TYR A 498 7.83 -27.37 -57.90
C TYR A 498 7.48 -28.66 -58.63
N ASN A 499 6.20 -28.85 -58.96
CA ASN A 499 5.76 -29.95 -59.83
C ASN A 499 5.74 -29.43 -61.26
N LYS A 500 6.60 -30.00 -62.13
CA LYS A 500 6.63 -29.66 -63.55
C LYS A 500 5.26 -29.97 -64.16
N LEU A 501 4.66 -28.99 -64.83
CA LEU A 501 3.41 -29.15 -65.56
C LEU A 501 3.61 -29.94 -66.86
#